data_AF-A0A8S3H5D6-F1
#
_entry.id   AF-A0A8S3H5D6-F1
#
_cell.length_a   1.000
_cell.length_b   1.000
_cell.length_c   1.000
_cell.angle_alpha   90.00
_cell.angle_beta   90.00
_cell.angle_gamma   90.00
#
_symmetry.space_group_name_H-M   'P 1'
#
loop_
_entity.id
_entity.type
_entity.pdbx_description
1 polymer ?
#
loop_
_entity_poly.entity_id
_entity_poly.type
_entity_poly.pdbx_seq_one_letter_code
_entity_poly.pdbx_strand_id
1 'polypeptide(L)'
;MLNKPQPMSPLTDRLNAMLKRDAVAVVDVRESILSRRLAALPVNSAERAAVESKLANTIQQRNAIAGTIDLIAKKSFEVNRANYYELVTSQRMKLTQHDCYKSVTQHMHEKCFDIQNEYVLNKLWIVANLCQIGLQDFIIKNAVNAVCEPLGRQTFEY
;
A
#
# COMPACT_ATOMS: atom_id res chain seq x y z
N MET A 1 53.93 -15.01 -0.57
CA MET A 1 53.78 -13.56 -0.26
C MET A 1 52.32 -13.22 -0.53
N LEU A 2 51.55 -12.95 0.53
CA LEU A 2 50.11 -12.68 0.45
C LEU A 2 49.87 -11.23 0.00
N ASN A 3 49.15 -11.06 -1.11
CA ASN A 3 48.75 -9.76 -1.64
C ASN A 3 47.83 -9.06 -0.61
N LYS A 4 48.27 -7.93 -0.04
CA LYS A 4 47.41 -7.07 0.76
C LYS A 4 46.42 -6.36 -0.16
N PRO A 5 45.11 -6.36 0.14
CA PRO A 5 44.15 -5.57 -0.63
C PRO A 5 44.53 -4.08 -0.53
N GLN A 6 44.63 -3.42 -1.68
CA GLN A 6 44.88 -1.98 -1.74
C GLN A 6 43.69 -1.23 -1.10
N PRO A 7 43.94 -0.18 -0.30
CA PRO A 7 42.86 0.63 0.25
C PRO A 7 42.09 1.30 -0.89
N MET A 8 40.77 1.13 -0.91
CA MET A 8 39.90 1.79 -1.90
C MET A 8 40.01 3.31 -1.76
N SER A 9 39.88 4.00 -2.89
CA SER A 9 39.96 5.46 -2.95
C SER A 9 38.88 6.11 -2.07
N PRO A 10 39.18 7.21 -1.35
CA PRO A 10 38.20 7.96 -0.56
C PRO A 10 36.97 8.41 -1.35
N LEU A 11 37.12 8.56 -2.66
CA LEU A 11 36.04 8.87 -3.60
C LEU A 11 35.11 7.67 -3.82
N THR A 12 35.68 6.47 -3.89
CA THR A 12 34.93 5.21 -3.99
C THR A 12 34.22 4.90 -2.67
N ASP A 13 34.82 5.21 -1.52
CA ASP A 13 34.17 5.04 -0.21
C ASP A 13 33.04 6.05 0.01
N ARG A 14 33.21 7.32 -0.40
CA ARG A 14 32.11 8.31 -0.40
C ARG A 14 31.01 7.93 -1.38
N LEU A 15 31.37 7.49 -2.58
CA LEU A 15 30.39 7.05 -3.58
C LEU A 15 29.65 5.79 -3.09
N ASN A 16 30.32 4.85 -2.42
CA ASN A 16 29.72 3.67 -1.80
C ASN A 16 28.86 4.02 -0.59
N ALA A 17 29.23 5.01 0.21
CA ALA A 17 28.40 5.54 1.30
C ALA A 17 27.16 6.26 0.78
N MET A 18 27.27 6.97 -0.35
CA MET A 18 26.14 7.59 -1.07
C MET A 18 25.32 6.57 -1.89
N LEU A 19 25.94 5.45 -2.31
CA LEU A 19 25.34 4.31 -3.03
C LEU A 19 24.75 3.26 -2.09
N LYS A 20 25.06 3.32 -0.78
CA LYS A 20 24.26 2.76 0.32
C LYS A 20 22.97 3.57 0.41
N ARG A 21 22.29 3.72 -0.72
CA ARG A 21 21.08 4.48 -0.92
C ARG A 21 20.05 3.82 -0.02
N ASP A 22 19.48 4.61 0.86
CA ASP A 22 18.24 4.30 1.58
C ASP A 22 17.05 4.28 0.61
N ALA A 23 17.23 3.65 -0.56
CA ALA A 23 16.21 3.50 -1.57
C ALA A 23 15.14 2.55 -1.04
N VAL A 24 13.97 3.11 -0.81
CA VAL A 24 12.78 2.40 -0.36
C VAL A 24 11.64 2.78 -1.30
N ALA A 25 10.70 1.88 -1.53
CA ALA A 25 9.50 2.23 -2.27
C ALA A 25 8.75 3.33 -1.53
N VAL A 26 8.12 4.27 -2.25
CA VAL A 26 7.46 5.45 -1.66
C VAL A 26 6.47 5.05 -0.55
N VAL A 27 5.68 4.01 -0.80
CA VAL A 27 4.71 3.45 0.17
C VAL A 27 5.34 2.88 1.45
N ASP A 28 6.61 2.49 1.39
CA ASP A 28 7.34 1.90 2.53
C ASP A 28 8.24 2.94 3.24
N VAL A 29 8.28 4.20 2.77
CA VAL A 29 9.15 5.24 3.33
C VAL A 29 8.87 5.42 4.82
N ARG A 30 7.61 5.60 5.21
CA ARG A 30 7.21 5.83 6.61
C ARG A 30 7.61 4.66 7.51
N GLU A 31 7.30 3.43 7.09
CA GLU A 31 7.67 2.21 7.82
C GLU A 31 9.19 2.07 7.95
N SER A 32 9.94 2.37 6.89
CA SER A 32 11.41 2.29 6.91
C SER A 32 12.04 3.34 7.83
N ILE A 33 11.48 4.56 7.89
CA ILE A 33 11.95 5.62 8.78
C ILE A 33 11.69 5.22 10.23
N LEU A 34 10.47 4.77 10.55
CA LEU A 34 10.10 4.35 11.90
C LEU A 34 10.90 3.13 12.36
N SER A 35 11.11 2.15 11.48
CA SER A 35 11.91 0.95 11.77
C SER A 35 13.37 1.31 12.06
N ARG A 36 13.97 2.20 11.26
CA ARG A 36 15.34 2.69 11.50
C ARG A 36 15.45 3.46 12.80
N ARG A 37 14.49 4.35 13.09
CA ARG A 37 14.44 5.08 14.37
C ARG A 37 14.31 4.13 15.55
N LEU A 38 13.44 3.13 15.46
CA LEU A 38 13.27 2.11 16.49
C LEU A 38 14.57 1.34 16.75
N ALA A 39 15.32 1.00 15.70
CA ALA A 39 16.61 0.31 15.82
C ALA A 39 17.70 1.18 16.48
N ALA A 40 17.65 2.50 16.31
CA ALA A 40 18.61 3.44 16.88
C ALA A 40 18.31 3.85 18.34
N LEU A 41 17.08 3.61 18.82
CA LEU A 41 16.64 4.07 20.14
C LEU A 41 16.97 3.08 21.28
N PRO A 42 17.34 3.57 22.47
CA PRO A 42 17.56 2.73 23.65
C PRO A 42 16.31 1.91 24.02
N VAL A 43 16.51 0.65 24.38
CA VAL A 43 15.46 -0.36 24.64
C VAL A 43 14.40 0.11 25.65
N ASN A 44 14.78 0.89 26.66
CA ASN A 44 13.89 1.30 27.75
C ASN A 44 13.47 2.78 27.67
N SER A 45 13.64 3.43 26.52
CA SER A 45 13.24 4.83 26.37
C SER A 45 11.75 4.96 26.08
N ALA A 46 11.10 5.96 26.69
CA ALA A 46 9.70 6.30 26.38
C ALA A 46 9.52 6.64 24.88
N GLU A 47 10.55 7.21 24.25
CA GLU A 47 10.57 7.48 22.82
C GLU A 47 10.49 6.19 21.99
N ARG A 48 11.17 5.11 22.41
CA ARG A 48 11.09 3.81 21.74
C ARG A 48 9.66 3.27 21.74
N ALA A 49 8.99 3.31 22.88
CA ALA A 49 7.60 2.85 23.00
C ALA A 49 6.65 3.66 22.09
N ALA A 50 6.86 4.99 22.00
CA ALA A 50 6.08 5.83 21.09
C ALA A 50 6.33 5.51 19.60
N VAL A 51 7.59 5.29 19.21
CA VAL A 51 7.95 4.92 17.83
C VAL A 51 7.43 3.52 17.47
N GLU A 52 7.51 2.57 18.40
CA GLU A 52 6.96 1.22 18.23
C GLU A 52 5.44 1.25 18.01
N SER A 53 4.72 2.00 18.86
CA SER A 53 3.28 2.21 18.69
C SER A 53 2.94 2.82 17.34
N LYS A 54 3.70 3.84 16.89
CA LYS A 54 3.48 4.49 15.59
C LYS A 54 3.76 3.55 14.41
N LEU A 55 4.80 2.71 14.50
CA LEU A 55 5.10 1.69 13.50
C LEU A 55 3.99 0.65 13.42
N ALA A 56 3.56 0.13 14.57
CA ALA A 56 2.47 -0.85 14.64
C ALA A 56 1.18 -0.29 14.05
N ASN A 57 0.82 0.95 14.39
CA ASN A 57 -0.35 1.61 13.82
C ASN A 57 -0.22 1.77 12.29
N THR A 58 0.95 2.21 11.80
CA THR A 58 1.22 2.34 10.35
C THR A 58 0.99 1.03 9.60
N ILE A 59 1.55 -0.08 10.11
CA ILE A 59 1.38 -1.42 9.54
C ILE A 59 -0.09 -1.85 9.59
N GLN A 60 -0.78 -1.61 10.71
CA GLN A 60 -2.19 -1.95 10.88
C GLN A 60 -3.07 -1.21 9.85
N GLN A 61 -2.84 0.09 9.64
CA GLN A 61 -3.60 0.88 8.67
C GLN A 61 -3.40 0.37 7.25
N ARG A 62 -2.14 0.12 6.85
CA ARG A 62 -1.81 -0.47 5.56
C ARG A 62 -2.52 -1.81 5.34
N ASN A 63 -2.51 -2.68 6.34
CA ASN A 63 -3.14 -4.01 6.27
C ASN A 63 -4.66 -3.91 6.22
N ALA A 64 -5.27 -2.99 6.98
CA ALA A 64 -6.71 -2.75 6.95
C ALA A 64 -7.15 -2.28 5.56
N ILE A 65 -6.46 -1.31 4.96
CA ILE A 65 -6.75 -0.81 3.61
C ILE A 65 -6.61 -1.93 2.58
N ALA A 66 -5.51 -2.68 2.62
CA ALA A 66 -5.27 -3.79 1.71
C ALA A 66 -6.36 -4.87 1.83
N GLY A 67 -6.75 -5.24 3.06
CA GLY A 67 -7.80 -6.20 3.33
C GLY A 67 -9.18 -5.72 2.87
N THR A 68 -9.53 -4.47 3.11
CA THR A 68 -10.81 -3.89 2.66
C THR A 68 -10.91 -3.90 1.13
N ILE A 69 -9.87 -3.44 0.42
CA ILE A 69 -9.88 -3.41 -1.05
C ILE A 69 -9.91 -4.82 -1.63
N ASP A 70 -9.20 -5.76 -1.02
CA ASP A 70 -9.22 -7.15 -1.41
C ASP A 70 -10.62 -7.78 -1.26
N LEU A 71 -11.29 -7.50 -0.13
CA LEU A 71 -12.67 -7.93 0.10
C LEU A 71 -13.64 -7.34 -0.92
N ILE A 72 -13.48 -6.06 -1.28
CA ILE A 72 -14.29 -5.42 -2.33
C ILE A 72 -14.08 -6.13 -3.66
N ALA A 73 -12.83 -6.39 -4.05
CA ALA A 73 -12.54 -7.12 -5.28
C ALA A 73 -13.16 -8.52 -5.25
N LYS A 74 -12.97 -9.27 -4.17
CA LYS A 74 -13.53 -10.61 -4.00
C LYS A 74 -15.07 -10.61 -4.06
N LYS A 75 -15.72 -9.61 -3.46
CA LYS A 75 -17.18 -9.45 -3.51
C LYS A 75 -17.69 -9.04 -4.88
N SER A 76 -16.92 -8.29 -5.65
CA SER A 76 -17.25 -7.94 -7.04
C SER A 76 -17.33 -9.19 -7.95
N PHE A 77 -16.71 -10.29 -7.53
CA PHE A 77 -16.72 -11.59 -8.21
C PHE A 77 -17.54 -12.67 -7.48
N GLU A 78 -18.49 -12.29 -6.60
CA GLU A 78 -19.21 -13.28 -5.79
C GLU A 78 -19.89 -14.38 -6.63
N VAL A 79 -20.32 -14.04 -7.85
CA VAL A 79 -20.91 -14.97 -8.83
C VAL A 79 -19.85 -15.77 -9.62
N ASN A 80 -18.68 -15.20 -9.91
CA ASN A 80 -17.60 -15.84 -10.68
C ASN A 80 -16.24 -15.69 -9.99
N ARG A 81 -16.03 -16.49 -8.94
CA ARG A 81 -14.85 -16.40 -8.08
C ARG A 81 -13.53 -16.83 -8.76
N ALA A 82 -13.59 -17.55 -9.87
CA ALA A 82 -12.39 -18.01 -10.58
C ALA A 82 -11.55 -16.83 -11.10
N ASN A 83 -12.22 -15.77 -11.56
CA ASN A 83 -11.56 -14.61 -12.18
C ASN A 83 -10.97 -13.63 -11.16
N TYR A 84 -11.32 -13.74 -9.87
CA TYR A 84 -10.79 -12.88 -8.82
C TYR A 84 -9.27 -13.07 -8.64
N TYR A 85 -8.80 -14.32 -8.58
CA TYR A 85 -7.38 -14.61 -8.36
C TYR A 85 -6.51 -14.11 -9.51
N GLU A 86 -6.97 -14.30 -10.74
CA GLU A 86 -6.32 -13.75 -11.93
C GLU A 86 -6.23 -12.23 -11.83
N LEU A 87 -7.30 -11.54 -11.43
CA LEU A 87 -7.30 -10.09 -11.29
C LEU A 87 -6.31 -9.59 -10.23
N VAL A 88 -6.29 -10.16 -9.02
CA VAL A 88 -5.42 -9.66 -7.94
C VAL A 88 -3.95 -10.06 -8.10
N THR A 89 -3.66 -11.06 -8.93
CA THR A 89 -2.28 -11.46 -9.28
C THR A 89 -1.79 -10.86 -10.60
N SER A 90 -2.70 -10.34 -11.42
CA SER A 90 -2.36 -9.68 -12.69
C SER A 90 -1.52 -8.42 -12.47
N GLN A 91 -0.77 -8.06 -13.51
CA GLN A 91 -0.10 -6.76 -13.55
C GLN A 91 -1.12 -5.62 -13.61
N ARG A 92 -0.68 -4.41 -13.25
CA ARG A 92 -1.48 -3.20 -13.35
C ARG A 92 -1.87 -2.98 -14.82
N MET A 93 -3.15 -3.08 -15.13
CA MET A 93 -3.65 -2.90 -16.50
C MET A 93 -3.63 -1.41 -16.87
N LYS A 94 -3.43 -1.13 -18.17
CA LYS A 94 -3.56 0.24 -18.67
C LYS A 94 -5.03 0.68 -18.54
N LEU A 95 -5.26 1.78 -17.84
CA LEU A 95 -6.60 2.33 -17.63
C LEU A 95 -7.13 2.94 -18.94
N THR A 96 -8.23 2.40 -19.46
CA THR A 96 -9.01 2.99 -20.57
C THR A 96 -10.44 3.32 -20.14
N GLN A 97 -11.02 2.49 -19.26
CA GLN A 97 -12.34 2.69 -18.66
C GLN A 97 -12.36 3.75 -17.54
N HIS A 98 -12.15 5.02 -17.91
CA HIS A 98 -12.05 6.14 -16.97
C HIS A 98 -13.35 6.44 -16.22
N ASP A 99 -14.51 6.31 -16.86
CA ASP A 99 -15.81 6.61 -16.24
C ASP A 99 -16.13 5.63 -15.13
N CYS A 100 -15.97 4.32 -15.38
CA CYS A 100 -16.08 3.29 -14.35
C CYS A 100 -15.13 3.57 -13.19
N TYR A 101 -13.85 3.83 -13.49
CA TYR A 101 -12.84 4.06 -12.46
C TYR A 101 -13.16 5.27 -11.58
N LYS A 102 -13.49 6.42 -12.19
CA LYS A 102 -13.84 7.65 -11.46
C LYS A 102 -15.10 7.45 -10.61
N SER A 103 -16.11 6.84 -11.20
CA SER A 103 -17.39 6.54 -10.56
C SER A 103 -17.23 5.66 -9.31
N VAL A 104 -16.44 4.59 -9.42
CA VAL A 104 -16.19 3.65 -8.31
C VAL A 104 -15.25 4.26 -7.26
N THR A 105 -14.16 4.90 -7.67
CA THR A 105 -13.21 5.50 -6.71
C THR A 105 -13.84 6.64 -5.91
N GLN A 106 -14.72 7.44 -6.52
CA GLN A 106 -15.52 8.43 -5.80
C GLN A 106 -16.44 7.76 -4.76
N HIS A 107 -17.12 6.67 -5.14
CA HIS A 107 -17.99 5.94 -4.22
C HIS A 107 -17.20 5.31 -3.07
N MET A 108 -16.01 4.78 -3.33
CA MET A 108 -15.09 4.32 -2.29
C MET A 108 -14.60 5.47 -1.40
N HIS A 109 -14.31 6.63 -1.99
CA HIS A 109 -13.95 7.83 -1.25
C HIS A 109 -15.05 8.23 -0.27
N GLU A 110 -16.33 8.08 -0.63
CA GLU A 110 -17.47 8.45 0.20
C GLU A 110 -17.81 7.40 1.26
N LYS A 111 -17.67 6.11 0.94
CA LYS A 111 -18.15 5.02 1.80
C LYS A 111 -17.07 4.35 2.65
N CYS A 112 -15.83 4.26 2.17
CA CYS A 112 -14.80 3.45 2.81
C CYS A 112 -13.73 4.28 3.51
N PHE A 113 -12.99 5.11 2.78
CA PHE A 113 -11.81 5.82 3.29
C PHE A 113 -11.43 6.96 2.34
N ASP A 114 -10.54 7.84 2.77
CA ASP A 114 -10.01 8.87 1.87
C ASP A 114 -9.09 8.27 0.80
N ILE A 115 -9.52 8.34 -0.47
CA ILE A 115 -8.71 7.89 -1.61
C ILE A 115 -7.39 8.65 -1.80
N GLN A 116 -7.19 9.81 -1.17
CA GLN A 116 -5.92 10.53 -1.20
C GLN A 116 -4.87 9.94 -0.24
N ASN A 117 -5.26 9.02 0.64
CA ASN A 117 -4.31 8.31 1.49
C ASN A 117 -3.32 7.49 0.63
N GLU A 118 -2.03 7.58 0.95
CA GLU A 118 -0.96 6.96 0.16
C GLU A 118 -1.09 5.43 0.01
N TYR A 119 -1.55 4.75 1.07
CA TYR A 119 -1.76 3.31 1.04
C TYR A 119 -2.96 2.93 0.18
N VAL A 120 -4.01 3.77 0.19
CA VAL A 120 -5.18 3.60 -0.68
C VAL A 120 -4.77 3.80 -2.14
N LEU A 121 -4.10 4.91 -2.47
CA LEU A 121 -3.62 5.21 -3.82
C LEU A 121 -2.81 4.06 -4.40
N ASN A 122 -1.90 3.47 -3.62
CA ASN A 122 -1.08 2.34 -4.05
C ASN A 122 -1.89 1.06 -4.33
N LYS A 123 -3.15 0.99 -3.90
CA LYS A 123 -4.06 -0.16 -4.11
C LYS A 123 -5.17 0.10 -5.11
N LEU A 124 -5.41 1.35 -5.54
CA LEU A 124 -6.46 1.68 -6.51
C LEU A 124 -6.27 1.03 -7.89
N TRP A 125 -5.09 0.50 -8.21
CA TRP A 125 -4.90 -0.29 -9.42
C TRP A 125 -5.80 -1.54 -9.48
N ILE A 126 -6.21 -2.10 -8.33
CA ILE A 126 -7.17 -3.21 -8.29
C ILE A 126 -8.53 -2.76 -8.82
N VAL A 127 -8.97 -1.56 -8.44
CA VAL A 127 -10.21 -0.94 -8.93
C VAL A 127 -10.11 -0.64 -10.43
N ALA A 128 -8.96 -0.15 -10.87
CA ALA A 128 -8.70 0.06 -12.29
C ALA A 128 -8.81 -1.25 -13.08
N ASN A 129 -8.23 -2.34 -12.56
CA ASN A 129 -8.32 -3.67 -13.17
C ASN A 129 -9.76 -4.18 -13.22
N LEU A 130 -10.56 -4.01 -12.15
CA LEU A 130 -11.97 -4.42 -12.12
C LEU A 130 -12.76 -3.76 -13.28
N CYS A 131 -12.54 -2.46 -13.48
CA CYS A 131 -13.12 -1.74 -14.61
C CYS A 131 -12.57 -2.21 -15.96
N GLN A 132 -11.26 -2.50 -16.08
CA GLN A 132 -10.66 -2.93 -17.36
C GLN A 132 -11.17 -4.28 -17.85
N ILE A 133 -11.45 -5.22 -16.94
CA ILE A 133 -12.01 -6.53 -17.32
C ILE A 133 -13.52 -6.46 -17.60
N GLY A 134 -14.12 -5.26 -17.56
CA GLY A 134 -15.50 -5.04 -17.96
C GLY A 134 -16.55 -5.27 -16.88
N LEU A 135 -16.18 -5.31 -15.58
CA LEU A 135 -17.21 -5.27 -14.54
C LEU A 135 -17.93 -3.93 -14.58
N GLN A 136 -19.26 -4.00 -14.52
CA GLN A 136 -20.10 -2.80 -14.48
C GLN A 136 -19.93 -2.08 -13.15
N ASP A 137 -19.97 -0.74 -13.18
CA ASP A 137 -19.71 0.10 -12.02
C ASP A 137 -20.67 -0.20 -10.86
N PHE A 138 -21.94 -0.49 -11.16
CA PHE A 138 -22.94 -0.83 -10.15
C PHE A 138 -22.59 -2.10 -9.36
N ILE A 139 -21.97 -3.10 -10.01
CA ILE A 139 -21.55 -4.35 -9.35
C ILE A 139 -20.45 -4.04 -8.34
N ILE A 140 -19.47 -3.24 -8.76
CA ILE A 140 -18.33 -2.86 -7.90
C ILE A 140 -18.81 -1.97 -6.75
N LYS A 141 -19.71 -1.00 -7.00
CA LYS A 141 -20.31 -0.16 -5.96
C LYS A 141 -21.14 -0.95 -4.95
N ASN A 142 -21.87 -1.98 -5.39
CA ASN A 142 -22.58 -2.88 -4.49
C ASN A 142 -21.60 -3.67 -3.59
N ALA A 143 -20.48 -4.12 -4.15
CA ALA A 143 -19.42 -4.74 -3.36
C ALA A 143 -18.79 -3.76 -2.36
N VAL A 144 -18.58 -2.50 -2.76
CA VAL A 144 -18.14 -1.43 -1.87
C VAL A 144 -19.11 -1.23 -0.71
N ASN A 145 -20.41 -1.13 -0.97
CA ASN A 145 -21.42 -0.99 0.09
C ASN A 145 -21.42 -2.20 1.03
N ALA A 146 -21.45 -3.41 0.47
CA ALA A 146 -21.48 -4.64 1.26
C ALA A 146 -20.28 -4.81 2.20
N VAL A 147 -19.11 -4.26 1.82
CA VAL A 147 -17.89 -4.32 2.64
C VAL A 147 -17.81 -3.13 3.60
N CYS A 148 -18.08 -1.91 3.13
CA CYS A 148 -17.78 -0.70 3.89
C CYS A 148 -18.95 -0.20 4.76
N GLU A 149 -20.21 -0.53 4.46
CA GLU A 149 -21.33 -0.15 5.33
C GLU A 149 -21.23 -0.79 6.73
N PRO A 150 -20.94 -2.10 6.88
CA PRO A 150 -20.80 -2.71 8.20
C PRO A 150 -19.56 -2.25 8.96
N LEU A 151 -18.48 -1.92 8.24
CA LEU A 151 -17.23 -1.42 8.84
C LEU A 151 -17.32 0.06 9.22
N GLY A 152 -18.27 0.80 8.62
CA GLY A 152 -18.29 2.25 8.63
C GLY A 152 -17.14 2.85 7.82
N ARG A 153 -17.19 4.17 7.62
CA ARG A 153 -16.11 4.92 7.01
C ARG A 153 -14.88 4.89 7.93
N GLN A 154 -13.79 4.32 7.43
CA GLN A 154 -12.51 4.22 8.11
C GLN A 154 -11.69 5.49 7.93
N THR A 155 -11.09 5.96 9.02
CA THR A 155 -10.17 7.11 9.03
C THR A 155 -8.76 6.63 9.37
N PHE A 156 -7.80 6.99 8.53
CA PHE A 156 -6.39 6.61 8.68
C PHE A 156 -5.53 7.86 8.86
N GLU A 157 -4.42 7.72 9.57
CA GLU A 157 -3.50 8.83 9.81
C GLU A 157 -2.57 9.01 8.61
N TYR A 158 -2.35 10.27 8.24
CA TYR A 158 -1.34 10.67 7.26
C TYR A 158 0.08 10.53 7.82
#